data_AF-A0A1H1NGA2-F1
#
_entry.id   AF-A0A1H1NGA2-F1
#
_cell.length_a   1.000
_cell.length_b   1.000
_cell.length_c   1.000
_cell.angle_alpha   90.00
_cell.angle_beta   90.00
_cell.angle_gamma   90.00
#
_symmetry.space_group_name_H-M   'P 1'
#
loop_
_entity.id
_entity.type
_entity.pdbx_description
1 polymer ?
#
loop_
_entity_poly.entity_id
_entity_poly.type
_entity_poly.pdbx_seq_one_letter_code
_entity_poly.pdbx_strand_id
1 'polypeptide(L)' 'MTSAKARKQQYRALKPGIEYEFDKMLIPREHSRSAVTRMLVERAEHGGWELDRVQIRHDGTRRVQLRRRIIRQRFSYV' A
#
# COMPACT_ATOMS: atom_id res chain seq x y z
N MET A 1 16.46 23.03 -5.80
CA MET A 1 16.91 21.69 -6.25
C MET A 1 16.49 20.63 -5.23
N THR A 2 15.45 19.86 -5.49
CA THR A 2 15.34 18.41 -5.20
C THR A 2 14.04 17.98 -5.85
N SER A 3 14.14 17.60 -7.13
CA SER A 3 13.07 16.91 -7.83
C SER A 3 12.87 15.57 -7.15
N ALA A 4 11.92 15.48 -6.22
CA ALA A 4 11.42 14.21 -5.74
C ALA A 4 10.64 13.60 -6.90
N LYS A 5 11.37 12.98 -7.84
CA LYS A 5 10.85 12.16 -8.92
C LYS A 5 9.79 11.25 -8.29
N ALA A 6 8.52 11.59 -8.47
CA ALA A 6 7.41 10.74 -8.10
C ALA A 6 7.75 9.40 -8.74
N ARG A 7 8.11 8.41 -7.92
CA ARG A 7 8.51 7.09 -8.36
C ARG A 7 7.27 6.54 -9.04
N LYS A 8 7.16 6.78 -10.35
CA LYS A 8 6.03 6.37 -11.19
C LYS A 8 5.97 4.87 -10.99
N GLN A 9 5.01 4.47 -10.18
CA GLN A 9 4.83 3.12 -9.74
C GLN A 9 4.32 2.39 -10.97
N GLN A 10 5.27 1.92 -11.78
CA GLN A 10 5.03 1.08 -12.94
C GLN A 10 4.57 -0.28 -12.43
N TYR A 11 3.34 -0.31 -11.92
CA TYR A 11 2.58 -1.54 -11.86
C TYR A 11 2.27 -1.86 -13.32
N ARG A 12 2.94 -2.89 -13.87
CA ARG A 12 2.66 -3.45 -15.19
C ARG A 12 1.16 -3.43 -15.40
N ALA A 13 0.71 -2.87 -16.52
CA ALA A 13 -0.70 -2.84 -16.87
C ALA A 13 -1.26 -4.25 -16.71
N LEU A 14 -2.01 -4.46 -15.63
CA LEU A 14 -2.84 -5.63 -15.47
C LEU A 14 -3.86 -5.61 -16.62
N LYS A 15 -4.53 -6.73 -16.88
CA LYS A 15 -5.57 -6.81 -17.92
C LYS A 15 -6.50 -5.57 -17.86
N PRO A 16 -6.99 -5.04 -18.99
CA PRO A 16 -7.90 -3.90 -18.99
C PRO A 16 -9.02 -4.06 -17.95
N GLY A 17 -9.19 -3.07 -17.08
CA GLY A 17 -10.18 -3.09 -15.98
C GLY A 17 -9.68 -3.64 -14.64
N ILE A 18 -8.52 -4.29 -14.58
CA ILE A 18 -7.88 -4.68 -13.31
C ILE A 18 -6.83 -3.63 -12.95
N GLU A 19 -6.92 -3.08 -11.74
CA GLU A 19 -5.96 -2.11 -11.21
C GLU A 19 -5.51 -2.52 -9.81
N TYR A 20 -4.47 -1.88 -9.29
CA TYR A 20 -4.13 -1.97 -7.87
C TYR A 20 -4.56 -0.70 -7.14
N GLU A 21 -5.11 -0.87 -5.96
CA GLU A 21 -5.29 0.18 -4.97
C GLU A 21 -4.14 0.11 -3.95
N PHE A 22 -3.74 1.26 -3.43
CA PHE A 22 -2.65 1.37 -2.45
C PHE A 22 -3.08 2.15 -1.22
N ASP A 23 -2.76 1.60 -0.06
CA ASP A 23 -2.94 2.27 1.23
C ASP A 23 -1.56 2.52 1.86
N LYS A 24 -1.39 3.67 2.51
CA LYS A 24 -0.12 4.08 3.12
C LYS A 24 -0.35 4.35 4.59
N MET A 25 0.45 3.70 5.43
CA MET A 25 0.44 3.89 6.87
C MET A 25 1.78 4.41 7.36
N LEU A 26 1.71 5.37 8.27
CA LEU A 26 2.82 5.80 9.08
C LEU A 26 2.58 5.29 10.50
N ILE A 27 3.46 4.44 11.00
CA ILE A 27 3.32 3.80 12.29
C ILE A 27 4.47 4.27 13.19
N PRO A 28 4.16 5.02 14.26
CA PRO A 28 5.14 5.46 15.24
C PRO A 28 5.89 4.29 15.88
N ARG A 29 7.09 4.53 16.41
CA ARG A 29 7.94 3.48 17.02
C ARG A 29 7.33 2.86 18.28
N GLU A 30 6.43 3.59 18.93
CA GLU A 30 5.76 3.25 20.19
C GLU A 30 4.89 2.01 20.05
N HIS A 31 4.38 1.72 18.85
CA HIS A 31 3.68 0.48 18.60
C HIS A 31 4.65 -0.69 18.65
N SER A 32 4.40 -1.67 19.50
CA SER A 32 5.22 -2.89 19.52
C SER A 32 5.19 -3.57 18.14
N ARG A 33 6.25 -4.34 17.84
CA ARG A 33 6.31 -5.12 16.60
C ARG A 33 5.12 -6.08 16.47
N SER A 34 4.72 -6.73 17.56
CA SER A 34 3.57 -7.65 17.58
C SER A 34 2.25 -6.94 17.30
N ALA A 35 2.03 -5.76 17.87
CA ALA A 35 0.84 -4.95 17.60
C ALA A 35 0.76 -4.55 16.12
N VAL A 36 1.89 -4.15 15.52
CA VAL A 36 1.94 -3.83 14.09
C VAL A 36 1.67 -5.06 13.23
N THR A 37 2.29 -6.20 13.54
CA THR A 37 2.02 -7.44 12.81
C THR A 37 0.54 -7.78 12.84
N ARG A 38 -0.10 -7.74 14.01
CA ARG A 38 -1.53 -8.03 14.14
C ARG A 38 -2.38 -7.09 13.30
N MET A 39 -2.12 -5.79 13.36
CA MET A 39 -2.82 -4.79 12.55
C MET A 39 -2.68 -5.05 11.03
N LEU A 40 -1.49 -5.44 10.57
CA LEU A 40 -1.26 -5.74 9.15
C LEU A 40 -1.95 -7.05 8.72
N VAL A 41 -1.96 -8.06 9.60
CA VAL A 41 -2.67 -9.33 9.38
C VAL A 41 -4.17 -9.10 9.31
N GLU A 42 -4.75 -8.37 10.26
CA GLU A 42 -6.19 -8.06 10.26
C GLU A 42 -6.62 -7.38 8.95
N ARG A 43 -5.80 -6.45 8.44
CA ARG A 43 -6.05 -5.80 7.14
C ARG A 43 -5.91 -6.75 5.95
N ALA A 44 -4.98 -7.70 6.01
CA ALA A 44 -4.83 -8.70 4.97
C ALA A 44 -6.04 -9.65 4.93
N GLU A 45 -6.45 -10.15 6.09
CA GLU A 45 -7.56 -11.09 6.24
C GLU A 45 -8.90 -10.46 5.88
N HIS A 46 -9.18 -9.23 6.35
CA HIS A 46 -10.51 -8.63 6.20
C HIS A 46 -10.61 -7.65 5.02
N GLY A 47 -9.50 -7.04 4.60
CA GLY A 47 -9.49 -6.00 3.57
C GLY A 47 -8.92 -6.43 2.23
N GLY A 48 -8.40 -7.66 2.14
CA GLY A 48 -7.71 -8.18 0.95
C GLY A 48 -6.39 -7.46 0.66
N TRP A 49 -5.78 -6.86 1.68
CA TRP A 49 -4.54 -6.10 1.54
C TRP A 49 -3.31 -7.00 1.62
N GLU A 50 -2.36 -6.77 0.71
CA GLU A 50 -1.05 -7.39 0.74
C GLU A 50 0.02 -6.34 1.09
N LEU A 51 1.08 -6.79 1.76
CA LEU A 51 2.23 -5.94 2.06
C LEU A 51 3.06 -5.68 0.78
N ASP A 52 3.08 -4.43 0.29
CA ASP A 52 3.85 -4.05 -0.89
C ASP A 52 5.25 -3.53 -0.53
N ARG A 53 5.34 -2.71 0.53
CA ARG A 53 6.62 -2.17 0.99
C ARG A 53 6.59 -1.82 2.47
N VAL A 54 7.70 -2.06 3.15
CA VAL A 54 7.96 -1.55 4.50
C VAL A 54 9.30 -0.80 4.50
N GLN A 55 9.31 0.37 5.12
CA GLN A 55 10.52 1.13 5.39
C GLN A 55 10.55 1.53 6.86
N ILE A 56 11.61 1.16 7.56
CA ILE A 56 11.89 1.62 8.92
C ILE A 56 12.85 2.81 8.81
N ARG A 57 12.50 3.92 9.45
CA ARG A 57 13.31 5.14 9.51
C ARG A 57 14.21 5.11 10.75
N HIS A 58 15.23 5.96 10.78
CA HIS A 58 16.19 6.04 11.90
C HIS A 58 15.54 6.43 13.23
N ASP A 59 14.44 7.18 13.20
CA ASP A 59 13.62 7.53 14.36
C ASP A 59 12.76 6.35 14.87
N GLY A 60 12.79 5.20 14.21
CA GLY A 60 11.99 4.02 14.50
C GLY A 60 10.60 4.04 13.86
N THR A 61 10.24 5.11 13.15
CA THR A 61 8.96 5.21 12.45
C THR A 61 8.92 4.23 11.28
N ARG A 62 7.82 3.49 11.15
CA ARG A 62 7.57 2.55 10.05
C ARG A 62 6.65 3.19 9.02
N ARG A 63 7.10 3.27 7.77
CA ARG A 63 6.27 3.57 6.61
C ARG A 63 5.89 2.26 5.93
N VAL A 64 4.61 1.93 5.94
CA VAL A 64 4.07 0.73 5.32
C VAL A 64 3.23 1.14 4.12
N GLN A 65 3.42 0.46 3.00
CA GLN A 65 2.55 0.53 1.83
C GLN A 65 1.89 -0.84 1.67
N LEU A 66 0.56 -0.85 1.62
CA LEU A 66 -0.26 -2.00 1.28
C LEU A 66 -0.78 -1.85 -0.14
N ARG A 67 -1.09 -2.98 -0.77
CA ARG A 67 -1.74 -3.03 -2.07
C ARG A 67 -2.89 -4.03 -2.09
N ARG A 68 -3.91 -3.80 -2.89
CA ARG A 68 -4.93 -4.80 -3.21
C ARG A 68 -5.35 -4.69 -4.66
N ARG A 69 -5.75 -5.80 -5.26
CA ARG A 69 -6.29 -5.80 -6.63
C ARG A 69 -7.73 -5.33 -6.59
N ILE A 70 -8.08 -4.42 -7.49
CA ILE A 70 -9.43 -3.93 -7.69
C ILE A 70 -9.84 -4.09 -9.15
N ILE A 71 -11.14 -4.22 -9.38
CA ILE A 71 -11.72 -4.17 -10.73
C ILE A 71 -12.46 -2.85 -10.83
N ARG A 72 -12.04 -1.97 -11.74
CA ARG A 72 -12.75 -0.71 -12.01
C ARG A 72 -13.66 -0.91 -13.21
N GLN A 73 -14.96 -0.80 -12.99
CA GLN A 73 -15.92 -0.76 -14.09
C GLN A 73 -15.78 0.57 -14.82
N ARG A 74 -15.37 0.51 -16.09
CA ARG A 74 -15.28 1.69 -16.95
C ARG A 74 -16.62 1.81 -17.68
N PHE A 75 -17.47 2.73 -17.23
CA PHE A 75 -18.68 3.06 -17.99
C PHE A 75 -18.25 3.78 -19.28
N SER A 76 -18.45 3.14 -20.42
CA SER A 76 -18.44 3.83 -21.71
C SER A 76 -19.81 4.47 -21.87
N TYR A 77 -19.88 5.79 -21.78
CA TYR A 77 -21.05 6.51 -22.27
C TYR A 77 -21.06 6.36 -23.80
N VAL A 78 -22.11 5.72 -24.33
CA VAL A 78 -22.42 5.63 -25.76
C VAL A 78 -23.31 6.81 -26.13
#